data_AF-A0A3Q2FVP5-F1
#
_entry.id   AF-A0A3Q2FVP5-F1
#
_cell.length_a   1.000
_cell.length_b   1.000
_cell.length_c   1.000
_cell.angle_alpha   90.00
_cell.angle_beta   90.00
_cell.angle_gamma   90.00
#
_symmetry.space_group_name_H-M   'P 1'
#
loop_
_entity.id
_entity.type
_entity.pdbx_description
1 polymer ?
#
loop_
_entity_poly.entity_id
_entity_poly.type
_entity_poly.pdbx_seq_one_letter_code
_entity_poly.pdbx_strand_id
1 'polypeptide(L)'
;MHICKGESKTSALPCNYLLLLAVMLAAVLPLCVLGAPLADAPTDLPPDEMSGEKEEDDQKNTPRPEVFNIINIWEQVLSSTNSHKKKFEIEFSSNVEYALLNRYKLPSVPGKKPNSSSSKEVCFQWLAKGLMDYKVLLKYVVREYPNSPIVAKVNAAIPLLIAHIKAKMRNADQVVAPTSSEEQQWLKKLDNPDLFHRKMMAHSILRSLNFFLVDGKRLYSKWEMPKGKPRN
;
A
#
# COMPACT_ATOMS: atom_id res chain seq x y z
N MET A 1 19.74 -67.77 26.73
CA MET A 1 18.90 -68.96 26.49
C MET A 1 17.45 -68.49 26.41
N HIS A 2 16.83 -68.61 25.24
CA HIS A 2 15.39 -68.48 24.84
C HIS A 2 14.56 -67.29 25.38
N ILE A 3 14.15 -66.28 24.59
CA ILE A 3 13.20 -66.19 23.44
C ILE A 3 11.70 -66.18 23.82
N CYS A 4 11.11 -64.99 23.59
CA CYS A 4 9.78 -64.59 23.06
C CYS A 4 8.44 -64.94 23.75
N LYS A 5 7.64 -63.88 24.00
CA LYS A 5 6.38 -63.54 23.28
C LYS A 5 5.96 -62.09 23.67
N GLY A 6 5.83 -61.15 22.74
CA GLY A 6 4.60 -60.84 21.97
C GLY A 6 3.80 -59.76 22.74
N GLU A 7 3.37 -58.61 22.24
CA GLU A 7 2.96 -58.22 20.89
C GLU A 7 3.14 -56.69 20.71
N SER A 8 3.47 -56.29 19.48
CA SER A 8 3.43 -54.90 19.00
C SER A 8 2.04 -54.60 18.43
N LYS A 9 1.43 -53.49 18.83
CA LYS A 9 0.27 -52.92 18.11
C LYS A 9 0.67 -51.59 17.48
N THR A 10 1.14 -51.69 16.24
CA THR A 10 1.18 -50.60 15.26
C THR A 10 -0.25 -50.24 14.88
N SER A 11 -0.73 -49.07 15.30
CA SER A 11 -1.99 -48.52 14.78
C SER A 11 -1.76 -47.97 13.38
N ALA A 12 -2.10 -48.78 12.39
CA ALA A 12 -2.21 -48.36 11.00
C ALA A 12 -3.30 -47.30 10.86
N LEU A 13 -2.93 -46.14 10.34
CA LEU A 13 -3.87 -45.13 9.85
C LEU A 13 -4.59 -45.71 8.61
N PRO A 14 -5.94 -45.65 8.53
CA PRO A 14 -6.64 -46.14 7.35
C PRO A 14 -6.38 -45.22 6.15
N CYS A 15 -5.76 -45.80 5.11
CA CYS A 15 -5.46 -45.24 3.78
C CYS A 15 -6.72 -44.90 2.95
N ASN A 16 -7.67 -44.14 3.48
CA ASN A 16 -8.92 -43.81 2.78
C ASN A 16 -9.21 -42.30 2.63
N TYR A 17 -8.26 -41.41 2.98
CA TYR A 17 -8.41 -39.96 2.76
C TYR A 17 -7.59 -39.41 1.58
N LEU A 18 -6.83 -40.25 0.87
CA LEU A 18 -6.04 -39.86 -0.31
C LEU A 18 -6.76 -40.09 -1.65
N LEU A 19 -8.04 -40.49 -1.64
CA LEU A 19 -8.83 -40.82 -2.84
C LEU A 19 -9.91 -39.78 -3.21
N LEU A 20 -9.83 -38.55 -2.68
CA LEU A 20 -10.69 -37.42 -3.12
C LEU A 20 -9.98 -36.41 -4.04
N LEU A 21 -8.76 -36.73 -4.49
CA LEU A 21 -8.09 -36.05 -5.60
C LEU A 21 -8.26 -36.91 -6.85
N ALA A 22 -9.32 -36.67 -7.64
CA ALA A 22 -9.37 -36.81 -9.09
C ALA A 22 -10.81 -36.99 -9.58
N VAL A 23 -11.49 -35.90 -9.97
CA VAL A 23 -12.54 -35.97 -11.01
C VAL A 23 -12.53 -34.69 -11.85
N MET A 24 -11.88 -34.84 -13.01
CA MET A 24 -12.19 -34.31 -14.34
C MET A 24 -11.89 -32.84 -14.73
N LEU A 25 -10.89 -32.76 -15.62
CA LEU A 25 -10.50 -31.70 -16.54
C LEU A 25 -11.46 -31.57 -17.75
N ALA A 26 -11.40 -30.40 -18.41
CA ALA A 26 -11.76 -30.08 -19.81
C ALA A 26 -13.27 -29.98 -20.13
N ALA A 27 -13.80 -29.05 -20.94
CA ALA A 27 -13.31 -27.99 -21.83
C ALA A 27 -14.36 -26.83 -21.75
N VAL A 28 -14.12 -25.59 -22.16
CA VAL A 28 -14.21 -25.12 -23.56
C VAL A 28 -13.80 -23.64 -23.56
N LEU A 29 -12.80 -23.29 -24.35
CA LEU A 29 -12.56 -22.05 -25.12
C LEU A 29 -11.25 -22.35 -25.88
N PRO A 30 -11.12 -22.10 -27.21
CA PRO A 30 -11.46 -20.82 -27.86
C PRO A 30 -12.06 -20.98 -29.28
N LEU A 31 -12.63 -19.92 -29.85
CA LEU A 31 -12.60 -19.63 -31.30
C LEU A 31 -13.23 -18.26 -31.55
N CYS A 32 -12.41 -17.21 -31.59
CA CYS A 32 -12.70 -15.99 -32.34
C CYS A 32 -11.36 -15.43 -32.85
N VAL A 33 -10.88 -16.01 -33.95
CA VAL A 33 -9.99 -15.34 -34.89
C VAL A 33 -10.69 -15.45 -36.23
N LEU A 34 -11.02 -14.32 -36.87
CA LEU A 34 -10.48 -13.93 -38.17
C LEU A 34 -11.10 -12.60 -38.62
N GLY A 35 -10.26 -11.65 -39.03
CA GLY A 35 -10.74 -10.42 -39.67
C GLY A 35 -9.69 -9.33 -39.77
N ALA A 36 -8.51 -9.62 -40.33
CA ALA A 36 -7.72 -8.60 -41.01
C ALA A 36 -8.04 -8.71 -42.51
N PRO A 37 -8.07 -7.58 -43.23
CA PRO A 37 -7.11 -7.44 -44.31
C PRO A 37 -6.26 -6.17 -44.17
N LEU A 38 -4.96 -6.35 -44.37
CA LEU A 38 -4.02 -5.32 -44.79
C LEU A 38 -4.49 -4.69 -46.11
N ALA A 39 -4.39 -3.38 -46.21
CA ALA A 39 -4.21 -2.68 -47.47
C ALA A 39 -3.24 -1.51 -47.22
N ASP A 40 -2.29 -1.42 -48.13
CA ASP A 40 -1.03 -0.70 -48.04
C ASP A 40 -1.15 0.83 -48.00
N ALA A 41 -0.15 1.47 -47.41
CA ALA A 41 0.21 2.86 -47.71
C ALA A 41 0.86 2.93 -49.11
N PRO A 42 0.74 4.05 -49.85
CA PRO A 42 1.83 5.03 -49.80
C PRO A 42 1.42 6.52 -49.94
N THR A 43 2.25 7.37 -49.31
CA THR A 43 2.69 8.74 -49.64
C THR A 43 1.98 9.52 -50.75
N ASP A 44 1.52 10.73 -50.43
CA ASP A 44 1.91 11.95 -51.16
C ASP A 44 1.52 13.24 -50.39
N LEU A 45 2.53 14.04 -50.09
CA LEU A 45 2.42 15.47 -49.78
C LEU A 45 2.25 16.24 -51.10
N PRO A 46 1.62 17.42 -51.08
CA PRO A 46 2.37 18.57 -51.58
C PRO A 46 2.27 19.82 -50.69
N PRO A 47 3.19 20.78 -50.89
CA PRO A 47 3.34 21.98 -50.09
C PRO A 47 2.37 23.06 -50.58
N ASP A 48 1.89 23.91 -49.68
CA ASP A 48 1.80 25.32 -50.04
C ASP A 48 1.89 26.21 -48.81
N GLU A 49 2.64 27.29 -49.01
CA GLU A 49 2.99 28.27 -48.02
C GLU A 49 1.97 29.42 -48.01
N MET A 50 1.96 30.12 -46.88
CA MET A 50 1.64 31.54 -46.74
C MET A 50 0.21 31.97 -46.39
N SER A 51 0.16 32.64 -45.25
CA SER A 51 -0.46 33.97 -45.05
C SER A 51 -1.74 34.00 -44.22
N GLY A 52 -1.68 34.76 -43.12
CA GLY A 52 -2.87 35.28 -42.46
C GLY A 52 -2.77 35.28 -40.93
N GLU A 53 -2.09 36.28 -40.40
CA GLU A 53 -2.23 36.70 -39.00
C GLU A 53 -3.70 37.03 -38.70
N LYS A 54 -4.23 36.51 -37.59
CA LYS A 54 -5.11 37.23 -36.65
C LYS A 54 -5.35 36.41 -35.38
N GLU A 55 -5.08 37.08 -34.27
CA GLU A 55 -5.41 36.72 -32.89
C GLU A 55 -6.91 36.44 -32.72
N GLU A 56 -7.27 35.44 -31.91
CA GLU A 56 -7.96 35.63 -30.63
C GLU A 56 -8.36 34.28 -30.03
N ASP A 57 -7.99 34.13 -28.76
CA ASP A 57 -8.75 33.41 -27.73
C ASP A 57 -9.28 32.00 -28.05
N ASP A 58 -8.35 31.04 -28.14
CA ASP A 58 -8.65 29.68 -27.70
C ASP A 58 -7.86 29.41 -26.43
N GLN A 59 -8.42 29.87 -25.31
CA GLN A 59 -8.24 29.30 -23.98
C GLN A 59 -8.53 27.79 -24.08
N LYS A 60 -7.54 27.04 -24.59
CA LYS A 60 -7.53 25.59 -24.62
C LYS A 60 -7.79 25.16 -23.20
N ASN A 61 -8.99 24.59 -23.01
CA ASN A 61 -9.41 23.78 -21.88
C ASN A 61 -8.38 22.66 -21.68
N THR A 62 -7.23 23.03 -21.13
CA THR A 62 -6.43 22.13 -20.34
C THR A 62 -7.32 21.88 -19.14
N PRO A 63 -7.72 20.63 -18.84
CA PRO A 63 -8.43 20.36 -17.60
C PRO A 63 -7.59 20.98 -16.51
N ARG A 64 -8.08 22.05 -15.87
CA ARG A 64 -7.51 22.54 -14.63
C ARG A 64 -7.44 21.28 -13.77
N PRO A 65 -6.24 20.80 -13.37
CA PRO A 65 -6.16 19.59 -12.59
C PRO A 65 -7.11 19.81 -11.44
N GLU A 66 -8.10 18.92 -11.31
CA GLU A 66 -9.01 18.93 -10.16
C GLU A 66 -8.15 19.29 -8.97
N VAL A 67 -8.50 20.37 -8.25
CA VAL A 67 -7.74 20.79 -7.08
C VAL A 67 -7.85 19.62 -6.12
N PHE A 68 -6.89 18.71 -6.22
CA PHE A 68 -6.89 17.42 -5.57
C PHE A 68 -6.74 17.78 -4.11
N ASN A 69 -7.87 17.77 -3.40
CA ASN A 69 -7.86 18.18 -2.02
C ASN A 69 -7.15 17.08 -1.24
N ILE A 70 -5.86 17.29 -1.02
CA ILE A 70 -4.98 16.39 -0.27
C ILE A 70 -5.56 16.03 1.10
N ILE A 71 -6.32 16.94 1.72
CA ILE A 71 -7.00 16.71 2.99
C ILE A 71 -8.11 15.66 2.84
N ASN A 72 -8.86 15.67 1.73
CA ASN A 72 -9.87 14.66 1.45
C ASN A 72 -9.24 13.27 1.26
N ILE A 73 -8.14 13.17 0.51
CA ILE A 73 -7.38 11.89 0.40
C ILE A 73 -6.95 11.42 1.79
N TRP A 74 -6.45 12.34 2.62
CA TRP A 74 -6.03 12.03 3.98
C TRP A 74 -7.19 11.53 4.85
N GLU A 75 -8.36 12.14 4.73
CA GLU A 75 -9.57 11.77 5.48
C GLU A 75 -10.13 10.42 5.04
N GLN A 76 -10.10 10.13 3.74
CA GLN A 76 -10.51 8.83 3.21
C GLN A 76 -9.59 7.70 3.68
N VAL A 77 -8.27 7.91 3.69
CA VAL A 77 -7.35 6.89 4.21
C VAL A 77 -7.49 6.74 5.73
N LEU A 78 -7.63 7.84 6.48
CA LEU A 78 -7.80 7.81 7.93
C LEU A 78 -9.10 7.13 8.36
N SER A 79 -10.22 7.42 7.71
CA SER A 79 -11.50 6.75 8.01
C SER A 79 -11.38 5.23 7.83
N SER A 80 -10.63 4.81 6.81
CA SER A 80 -10.36 3.40 6.54
C SER A 80 -9.49 2.78 7.63
N THR A 81 -8.39 3.43 8.02
CA THR A 81 -7.50 2.92 9.07
C THR A 81 -8.09 3.03 10.47
N ASN A 82 -9.04 3.93 10.73
CA ASN A 82 -9.72 4.05 12.03
C ASN A 82 -10.59 2.82 12.33
N SER A 83 -11.12 2.16 11.30
CA SER A 83 -11.86 0.90 11.45
C SER A 83 -10.98 -0.30 11.82
N HIS A 84 -9.64 -0.15 11.80
CA HIS A 84 -8.68 -1.23 12.02
C HIS A 84 -8.87 -1.94 13.36
N LYS A 85 -9.04 -1.20 14.46
CA LYS A 85 -9.18 -1.79 15.80
C LYS A 85 -10.36 -2.75 15.88
N LYS A 86 -11.51 -2.35 15.33
CA LYS A 86 -12.71 -3.20 15.28
C LYS A 86 -12.46 -4.49 14.48
N LYS A 87 -11.73 -4.41 13.35
CA LYS A 87 -11.38 -5.61 12.57
C LYS A 87 -10.45 -6.55 13.31
N PHE A 88 -9.47 -6.01 14.04
CA PHE A 88 -8.60 -6.79 14.91
C PHE A 88 -9.40 -7.51 16.00
N GLU A 89 -10.28 -6.78 16.70
CA GLU A 89 -11.11 -7.34 17.77
C GLU A 89 -12.02 -8.47 17.25
N ILE A 90 -12.60 -8.30 16.05
CA ILE A 90 -13.38 -9.36 15.38
C ILE A 90 -12.52 -10.59 15.06
N GLU A 91 -11.35 -10.39 14.46
CA GLU A 91 -10.49 -11.50 14.03
C GLU A 91 -9.98 -12.36 15.19
N PHE A 92 -9.66 -11.72 16.32
CA PHE A 92 -9.16 -12.40 17.51
C PHE A 92 -10.26 -12.64 18.56
N SER A 93 -11.54 -12.48 18.18
CA SER A 93 -12.70 -12.69 19.05
C SER A 93 -12.60 -12.02 20.41
N SER A 94 -11.98 -10.82 20.47
CA SER A 94 -11.66 -10.10 21.71
C SER A 94 -10.78 -10.84 22.74
N ASN A 95 -10.24 -12.01 22.40
CA ASN A 95 -9.38 -12.82 23.28
C ASN A 95 -7.96 -12.25 23.40
N VAL A 96 -7.57 -11.41 22.45
CA VAL A 96 -6.25 -10.77 22.38
C VAL A 96 -6.45 -9.28 22.54
N GLU A 97 -5.81 -8.71 23.56
CA GLU A 97 -5.87 -7.26 23.78
C GLU A 97 -5.17 -6.50 22.65
N TYR A 98 -5.80 -5.45 22.13
CA TYR A 98 -5.20 -4.59 21.10
C TYR A 98 -3.87 -3.97 21.53
N ALA A 99 -3.66 -3.79 22.84
CA ALA A 99 -2.41 -3.30 23.42
C ALA A 99 -1.22 -4.24 23.18
N LEU A 100 -1.45 -5.54 22.94
CA LEU A 100 -0.39 -6.51 22.66
C LEU A 100 0.36 -6.20 21.35
N LEU A 101 -0.25 -5.46 20.43
CA LEU A 101 0.43 -4.98 19.21
C LEU A 101 1.69 -4.16 19.53
N ASN A 102 1.78 -3.53 20.72
CA ASN A 102 3.00 -2.82 21.15
C ASN A 102 4.24 -3.75 21.27
N ARG A 103 4.05 -5.06 21.40
CA ARG A 103 5.15 -6.04 21.48
C ARG A 103 5.75 -6.36 20.10
N TYR A 104 5.02 -6.10 19.03
CA TYR A 104 5.43 -6.36 17.65
C TYR A 104 6.11 -5.12 17.08
N LYS A 105 7.42 -5.00 17.39
CA LYS A 105 8.23 -3.86 16.99
C LYS A 105 8.50 -3.89 15.49
N LEU A 106 8.23 -2.78 14.83
CA LEU A 106 8.64 -2.57 13.45
C LEU A 106 10.15 -2.26 13.41
N PRO A 107 10.81 -2.46 12.25
CA PRO A 107 12.05 -1.75 11.92
C PRO A 107 11.85 -0.26 12.26
N SER A 108 12.92 0.48 12.59
CA SER A 108 12.87 1.89 13.05
C SER A 108 12.32 2.87 11.99
N VAL A 109 11.04 2.70 11.66
CA VAL A 109 10.31 3.18 10.51
C VAL A 109 8.95 3.71 11.00
N PRO A 110 8.58 4.93 10.63
CA PRO A 110 9.48 5.96 10.08
C PRO A 110 10.52 6.34 11.14
N GLY A 111 11.57 7.04 10.71
CA GLY A 111 12.55 7.61 11.64
C GLY A 111 11.91 8.55 12.67
N LYS A 112 12.72 9.02 13.63
CA LYS A 112 12.26 9.90 14.72
C LYS A 112 11.41 11.07 14.20
N LYS A 113 10.23 11.24 14.79
CA LYS A 113 9.30 12.31 14.43
C LYS A 113 9.92 13.70 14.65
N PRO A 114 9.75 14.65 13.71
CA PRO A 114 10.13 16.04 13.90
C PRO A 114 9.43 16.67 15.11
N ASN A 115 10.14 17.53 15.81
CA ASN A 115 9.57 18.27 16.94
C ASN A 115 8.70 19.45 16.45
N SER A 116 8.06 20.16 17.38
CA SER A 116 7.19 21.29 17.04
C SER A 116 7.94 22.48 16.43
N SER A 117 9.24 22.63 16.64
CA SER A 117 10.07 23.70 16.09
C SER A 117 10.75 23.36 14.75
N SER A 118 10.59 22.13 14.26
CA SER A 118 11.16 21.68 12.99
C SER A 118 10.60 22.46 11.81
N SER A 119 11.41 22.72 10.78
CA SER A 119 11.00 23.48 9.60
C SER A 119 9.96 22.73 8.76
N LYS A 120 9.25 23.46 7.89
CA LYS A 120 8.32 22.87 6.90
C LYS A 120 9.01 21.77 6.07
N GLU A 121 10.22 22.04 5.60
CA GLU A 121 11.02 21.11 4.80
C GLU A 121 11.30 19.81 5.56
N VAL A 122 11.81 19.89 6.79
CA VAL A 122 12.10 18.70 7.61
C VAL A 122 10.84 17.88 7.87
N CYS A 123 9.71 18.54 8.16
CA CYS A 123 8.43 17.86 8.34
C CYS A 123 7.97 17.14 7.08
N PHE A 124 8.10 17.77 5.91
CA PHE A 124 7.65 17.19 4.64
C PHE A 124 8.58 16.08 4.17
N GLN A 125 9.89 16.21 4.42
CA GLN A 125 10.85 15.13 4.19
C GLN A 125 10.52 13.90 5.03
N TRP A 126 10.30 14.08 6.33
CA TRP A 126 9.90 12.98 7.23
C TRP A 126 8.59 12.32 6.81
N LEU A 127 7.60 13.13 6.42
CA LEU A 127 6.31 12.64 5.94
C LEU A 127 6.44 11.81 4.66
N ALA A 128 7.11 12.34 3.63
CA ALA A 128 7.29 11.65 2.36
C ALA A 128 8.11 10.37 2.55
N LYS A 129 9.20 10.43 3.31
CA LYS A 129 10.02 9.26 3.63
C LYS A 129 9.21 8.19 4.37
N GLY A 130 8.47 8.58 5.40
CA GLY A 130 7.67 7.64 6.19
C GLY A 130 6.58 6.95 5.37
N LEU A 131 5.91 7.68 4.47
CA LEU A 131 4.94 7.10 3.54
C LEU A 131 5.59 6.09 2.58
N MET A 132 6.80 6.37 2.07
CA MET A 132 7.56 5.41 1.27
C MET A 132 7.93 4.17 2.07
N ASP A 133 8.40 4.36 3.30
CA ASP A 133 8.77 3.24 4.16
C ASP A 133 7.55 2.36 4.50
N TYR A 134 6.38 2.95 4.77
CA TYR A 134 5.14 2.19 4.97
C TYR A 134 4.67 1.47 3.72
N LYS A 135 4.90 2.02 2.52
CA LYS A 135 4.61 1.32 1.25
C LYS A 135 5.34 -0.02 1.18
N VAL A 136 6.57 -0.08 1.70
CA VAL A 136 7.35 -1.33 1.83
C VAL A 136 6.69 -2.26 2.83
N LEU A 137 6.42 -1.79 4.06
CA LEU A 137 5.82 -2.59 5.13
C LEU A 137 4.44 -3.15 4.74
N LEU A 138 3.67 -2.40 3.93
CA LEU A 138 2.37 -2.85 3.44
C LEU A 138 2.47 -4.06 2.51
N LYS A 139 3.62 -4.34 1.87
CA LYS A 139 3.82 -5.59 1.12
C LYS A 139 3.68 -6.82 2.02
N TYR A 140 4.14 -6.71 3.27
CA TYR A 140 3.92 -7.75 4.28
C TYR A 140 2.43 -7.91 4.58
N VAL A 141 1.71 -6.80 4.77
CA VAL A 141 0.27 -6.84 5.07
C VAL A 141 -0.54 -7.40 3.90
N VAL A 142 -0.19 -7.08 2.65
CA VAL A 142 -0.82 -7.65 1.45
C VAL A 142 -0.65 -9.18 1.41
N ARG A 143 0.52 -9.69 1.79
CA ARG A 143 0.77 -11.14 1.84
C ARG A 143 -0.14 -11.84 2.86
N GLU A 144 -0.33 -11.25 4.03
CA GLU A 144 -1.17 -11.82 5.09
C GLU A 144 -2.68 -11.59 4.85
N TYR A 145 -3.04 -10.48 4.20
CA TYR A 145 -4.42 -10.04 3.98
C TYR A 145 -4.62 -9.46 2.57
N PRO A 146 -4.56 -10.29 1.51
CA PRO A 146 -4.59 -9.82 0.13
C PRO A 146 -5.89 -9.09 -0.25
N ASN A 147 -7.00 -9.47 0.38
CA ASN A 147 -8.32 -8.91 0.12
C ASN A 147 -8.72 -7.81 1.14
N SER A 148 -7.76 -7.26 1.89
CA SER A 148 -8.07 -6.23 2.89
C SER A 148 -8.48 -4.91 2.23
N PRO A 149 -9.72 -4.43 2.44
CA PRO A 149 -10.15 -3.16 1.87
C PRO A 149 -9.45 -1.96 2.53
N ILE A 150 -8.87 -2.14 3.73
CA ILE A 150 -8.02 -1.10 4.34
C ILE A 150 -6.76 -0.95 3.50
N VAL A 151 -6.10 -2.07 3.19
CA VAL A 151 -4.85 -2.08 2.42
C VAL A 151 -5.06 -1.57 1.00
N ALA A 152 -6.15 -1.97 0.34
CA ALA A 152 -6.49 -1.48 -1.00
C ALA A 152 -6.60 0.05 -1.04
N LYS A 153 -7.36 0.65 -0.10
CA LYS A 153 -7.52 2.11 -0.01
C LYS A 153 -6.22 2.83 0.34
N VAL A 154 -5.45 2.28 1.28
CA VAL A 154 -4.15 2.84 1.66
C VAL A 154 -3.17 2.82 0.49
N ASN A 155 -3.07 1.70 -0.23
CA ASN A 155 -2.15 1.56 -1.37
C ASN A 155 -2.50 2.50 -2.53
N ALA A 156 -3.79 2.80 -2.73
CA ALA A 156 -4.22 3.80 -3.69
C ALA A 156 -3.89 5.23 -3.24
N ALA A 157 -4.04 5.53 -1.94
CA ALA A 157 -3.86 6.88 -1.41
C ALA A 157 -2.39 7.29 -1.22
N ILE A 158 -1.52 6.38 -0.73
CA ILE A 158 -0.13 6.70 -0.38
C ILE A 158 0.66 7.35 -1.54
N PRO A 159 0.63 6.83 -2.79
CA PRO A 159 1.32 7.46 -3.90
C PRO A 159 0.90 8.90 -4.16
N LEU A 160 -0.41 9.19 -4.05
CA LEU A 160 -0.97 10.53 -4.22
C LEU A 160 -0.51 11.46 -3.10
N LEU A 161 -0.50 10.97 -1.85
CA LEU A 161 0.01 11.72 -0.70
C LEU A 161 1.50 12.07 -0.90
N ILE A 162 2.33 11.10 -1.29
CA ILE A 162 3.76 11.31 -1.52
C ILE A 162 3.97 12.36 -2.61
N ALA A 163 3.30 12.22 -3.76
CA ALA A 163 3.46 13.15 -4.89
C ALA A 163 3.12 14.58 -4.47
N HIS A 164 2.01 14.78 -3.76
CA HIS A 164 1.58 16.10 -3.32
C HIS A 164 2.52 16.71 -2.27
N ILE A 165 3.02 15.91 -1.34
CA ILE A 165 3.99 16.38 -0.34
C ILE A 165 5.31 16.76 -1.02
N LYS A 166 5.82 15.93 -1.92
CA LYS A 166 7.06 16.20 -2.68
C LYS A 166 6.97 17.45 -3.52
N ALA A 167 5.81 17.73 -4.14
CA ALA A 167 5.59 18.96 -4.91
C ALA A 167 5.71 20.25 -4.07
N LYS A 168 5.65 20.16 -2.74
CA LYS A 168 5.78 21.31 -1.83
C LYS A 168 7.14 21.39 -1.13
N MET A 169 8.07 20.50 -1.46
CA MET A 169 9.41 20.45 -0.87
C MET A 169 10.40 21.19 -1.77
N ARG A 170 11.40 21.84 -1.17
CA ARG A 170 12.49 22.47 -1.93
C ARG A 170 13.48 21.42 -2.43
N ASN A 171 13.79 20.42 -1.61
CA ASN A 171 14.79 19.40 -1.92
C ASN A 171 14.15 18.01 -2.00
N ALA A 172 13.11 17.88 -2.83
CA ALA A 172 12.32 16.64 -2.96
C ALA A 172 13.18 15.42 -3.35
N ASP A 173 14.25 15.63 -4.13
CA ASP A 173 15.13 14.56 -4.63
C ASP A 173 16.01 13.96 -3.54
N GLN A 174 16.20 14.65 -2.41
CA GLN A 174 16.90 14.10 -1.25
C GLN A 174 16.08 13.02 -0.52
N VAL A 175 14.77 12.96 -0.77
CA VAL A 175 13.90 11.91 -0.21
C VAL A 175 13.76 10.79 -1.22
N VAL A 176 14.66 9.82 -1.03
CA VAL A 176 14.76 8.61 -1.85
C VAL A 176 13.99 7.47 -1.18
N ALA A 177 13.32 6.67 -2.00
CA ALA A 177 12.64 5.46 -1.55
C ALA A 177 13.67 4.38 -1.16
N PRO A 178 13.33 3.44 -0.26
CA PRO A 178 14.16 2.28 -0.01
C PRO A 178 14.45 1.51 -1.30
N THR A 179 15.70 1.08 -1.46
CA THR A 179 16.13 0.22 -2.57
C THR A 179 15.53 -1.17 -2.45
N SER A 180 15.47 -1.93 -3.56
CA SER A 180 14.92 -3.29 -3.54
C SER A 180 15.61 -4.20 -2.51
N SER A 181 16.93 -4.06 -2.33
CA SER A 181 17.68 -4.80 -1.31
C SER A 181 17.28 -4.42 0.11
N GLU A 182 17.11 -3.12 0.40
CA GLU A 182 16.65 -2.66 1.71
C GLU A 182 15.22 -3.13 1.99
N GLU A 183 14.34 -3.04 1.00
CA GLU A 183 12.97 -3.54 1.10
C GLU A 183 12.93 -5.03 1.46
N GLN A 184 13.69 -5.86 0.74
CA GLN A 184 13.78 -7.30 1.01
C GLN A 184 14.33 -7.58 2.41
N GLN A 185 15.36 -6.84 2.83
CA GLN A 185 15.95 -7.00 4.16
C GLN A 185 14.93 -6.67 5.26
N TRP A 186 14.11 -5.63 5.07
CA TRP A 186 13.08 -5.26 6.04
C TRP A 186 11.99 -6.31 6.11
N LEU A 187 11.49 -6.77 4.95
CA LEU A 187 10.45 -7.80 4.89
C LEU A 187 10.92 -9.12 5.51
N LYS A 188 12.17 -9.52 5.25
CA LYS A 188 12.78 -10.72 5.85
C LYS A 188 12.90 -10.61 7.37
N LYS A 189 13.15 -9.43 7.93
CA LYS A 189 13.19 -9.19 9.39
C LYS A 189 11.81 -9.35 10.06
N LEU A 190 10.73 -9.22 9.28
CA LEU A 190 9.36 -9.39 9.77
C LEU A 190 8.86 -10.84 9.68
N ASP A 191 9.54 -11.68 8.89
CA ASP A 191 9.10 -13.05 8.67
C ASP A 191 9.14 -13.85 9.98
N ASN A 192 8.08 -14.64 10.17
CA ASN A 192 7.92 -15.52 11.30
C ASN A 192 7.22 -16.81 10.82
N PRO A 193 7.64 -18.01 11.23
CA PRO A 193 6.98 -19.24 10.81
C PRO A 193 5.56 -19.38 11.38
N ASP A 194 5.28 -18.77 12.52
CA ASP A 194 4.00 -18.89 13.21
C ASP A 194 2.94 -17.93 12.64
N LEU A 195 1.78 -18.48 12.29
CA LEU A 195 0.69 -17.73 11.65
C LEU A 195 0.14 -16.63 12.57
N PHE A 196 0.02 -16.91 13.87
CA PHE A 196 -0.49 -15.94 14.82
C PHE A 196 0.44 -14.72 14.91
N HIS A 197 1.74 -14.95 15.07
CA HIS A 197 2.75 -13.89 15.07
C HIS A 197 2.79 -13.12 13.76
N ARG A 198 2.62 -13.80 12.61
CA ARG A 198 2.55 -13.12 11.31
C ARG A 198 1.38 -12.15 11.23
N LYS A 199 0.19 -12.59 11.64
CA LYS A 199 -1.03 -11.76 11.65
C LYS A 199 -0.90 -10.58 12.62
N MET A 200 -0.38 -10.83 13.82
CA MET A 200 -0.12 -9.77 14.80
C MET A 200 0.87 -8.73 14.28
N MET A 201 1.91 -9.14 13.54
CA MET A 201 2.83 -8.21 12.89
C MET A 201 2.11 -7.35 11.84
N ALA A 202 1.28 -7.94 10.99
CA ALA A 202 0.50 -7.20 9.99
C ALA A 202 -0.45 -6.17 10.62
N HIS A 203 -1.12 -6.53 11.72
CA HIS A 203 -1.94 -5.59 12.49
C HIS A 203 -1.10 -4.50 13.18
N SER A 204 0.11 -4.82 13.64
CA SER A 204 1.02 -3.82 14.20
C SER A 204 1.45 -2.78 13.16
N ILE A 205 1.71 -3.21 11.92
CA ILE A 205 2.00 -2.32 10.79
C ILE A 205 0.80 -1.38 10.54
N LEU A 206 -0.42 -1.91 10.43
CA LEU A 206 -1.62 -1.10 10.18
C LEU A 206 -1.90 -0.11 11.31
N ARG A 207 -1.69 -0.52 12.57
CA ARG A 207 -1.83 0.37 13.73
C ARG A 207 -0.79 1.49 13.70
N SER A 208 0.47 1.16 13.44
CA SER A 208 1.55 2.15 13.39
C SER A 208 1.34 3.14 12.23
N LEU A 209 0.87 2.64 11.08
CA LEU A 209 0.48 3.47 9.95
C LEU A 209 -0.65 4.44 10.32
N ASN A 210 -1.69 3.98 11.03
CA ASN A 210 -2.77 4.86 11.49
C ASN A 210 -2.20 6.03 12.32
N PHE A 211 -1.37 5.74 13.32
CA PHE A 211 -0.75 6.79 14.14
C PHE A 211 0.12 7.73 13.32
N PHE A 212 0.90 7.20 12.39
CA PHE A 212 1.71 8.01 11.49
C PHE A 212 0.86 8.93 10.61
N LEU A 213 -0.26 8.44 10.05
CA LEU A 213 -1.17 9.24 9.26
C LEU A 213 -1.85 10.33 10.10
N VAL A 214 -2.27 10.04 11.34
CA VAL A 214 -2.84 11.04 12.24
C VAL A 214 -1.84 12.16 12.54
N ASP A 215 -0.62 11.77 12.91
CA ASP A 215 0.46 12.70 13.19
C ASP A 215 0.87 13.50 11.96
N GLY A 216 0.91 12.83 10.81
CA GLY A 216 1.24 13.41 9.53
C GLY A 216 0.22 14.45 9.09
N LYS A 217 -1.09 14.17 9.22
CA LYS A 217 -2.15 15.15 8.93
C LYS A 217 -1.95 16.41 9.76
N ARG A 218 -1.72 16.24 11.06
CA ARG A 218 -1.53 17.36 12.00
C ARG A 218 -0.31 18.21 11.62
N LEU A 219 0.81 17.57 11.29
CA LEU A 219 2.03 18.26 10.85
C LEU A 219 1.81 18.99 9.52
N TYR A 220 1.14 18.33 8.57
CA TYR A 220 0.83 18.90 7.27
C TYR A 220 -0.08 20.12 7.40
N SER A 221 -1.21 20.00 8.09
CA SER A 221 -2.16 21.09 8.31
C SER A 221 -1.53 22.30 9.02
N LYS A 222 -0.60 22.09 9.95
CA LYS A 222 0.13 23.19 10.61
C LYS A 222 0.88 24.09 9.62
N TRP A 223 1.43 23.50 8.56
CA TRP A 223 2.26 24.22 7.57
C TRP A 223 1.48 24.71 6.35
N GLU A 224 0.25 24.23 6.18
CA GLU A 224 -0.63 24.62 5.09
C GLU A 224 -1.69 25.63 5.52
N MET A 225 -2.05 25.67 6.80
CA MET A 225 -2.92 26.72 7.31
C MET A 225 -2.12 28.02 7.51
N PRO A 226 -2.57 29.16 6.95
CA PRO A 226 -1.96 30.45 7.23
C PRO A 226 -1.89 30.69 8.74
N LYS A 227 -0.73 31.10 9.24
CA LYS A 227 -0.61 31.65 10.59
C LYS A 227 -1.42 32.94 10.64
N GLY A 228 -2.72 32.87 10.97
CA GLY A 228 -3.54 34.06 11.08
C GLY A 228 -5.05 33.93 10.93
N LYS A 229 -5.63 32.75 10.62
CA LYS A 229 -7.10 32.61 10.67
C LYS A 229 -7.53 32.03 12.03
N PRO A 230 -8.17 32.83 12.92
CA PRO A 230 -8.77 32.27 14.13
C PRO A 230 -9.87 31.28 13.73
N ARG A 231 -10.03 30.24 14.54
CA ARG A 231 -11.23 29.38 14.47
C ARG A 231 -12.41 30.25 14.92
N ASN A 232 -13.34 30.50 14.01
CA ASN A 232 -14.68 30.95 14.37
C ASN A 232 -15.45 29.76 14.96
#